data_AF-A0A1Y6D158-F1
#
_entry.id   AF-A0A1Y6D158-F1
#
_cell.length_a   1.000
_cell.length_b   1.000
_cell.length_c   1.000
_cell.angle_alpha   90.00
_cell.angle_beta   90.00
_cell.angle_gamma   90.00
#
_symmetry.space_group_name_H-M   'P 1'
#
loop_
_entity.id
_entity.type
_entity.pdbx_description
1 polymer ?
#
loop_
_entity_poly.entity_id
_entity_poly.type
_entity_poly.pdbx_seq_one_letter_code
_entity_poly.pdbx_strand_id
1 'polypeptide(L)'
;MDNSLRNRRILPPYARQLDRALFRAEVMVLTGSGAQARATSRTWFPGQKVMLPFGAEIERFHWPVSGRGCLMWSDGLPEPRDRLFLLARTLIESGAPSVLLCVGERPMPLFRPRVRAA
;
A
#
# COMPACT_ATOMS: atom_id res chain seq x y z
N MET A 1 -4.58 -18.30 29.13
CA MET A 1 -3.59 -17.60 28.28
C MET A 1 -4.33 -16.50 27.54
N ASP A 2 -3.97 -15.25 27.80
CA ASP A 2 -4.66 -14.05 27.30
C ASP A 2 -4.47 -13.90 25.78
N ASN A 3 -5.58 -13.89 25.03
CA ASN A 3 -5.63 -13.76 23.58
C ASN A 3 -5.52 -12.29 23.12
N SER A 4 -5.40 -11.33 24.05
CA SER A 4 -5.42 -9.88 23.76
C SER A 4 -4.18 -9.36 23.01
N LEU A 5 -3.07 -10.12 22.99
CA LEU A 5 -1.82 -9.72 22.32
C LEU A 5 -1.73 -10.13 20.84
N ARG A 6 -2.63 -10.99 20.34
CA ARG A 6 -2.53 -11.57 18.99
C ARG A 6 -3.01 -10.66 17.85
N ASN A 7 -3.54 -9.46 18.12
CA ASN A 7 -4.28 -8.71 17.09
C ASN A 7 -4.03 -7.20 17.01
N ARG A 8 -2.92 -6.69 17.53
CA ARG A 8 -2.55 -5.27 17.31
C ARG A 8 -1.76 -5.12 16.01
N ARG A 9 -2.48 -4.95 14.90
CA ARG A 9 -1.88 -4.49 13.64
C ARG A 9 -1.21 -3.13 13.84
N ILE A 10 -0.01 -2.97 13.32
CA ILE A 10 0.77 -1.72 13.41
C ILE A 10 0.56 -0.85 12.16
N LEU A 11 0.83 0.44 12.24
CA LEU A 11 0.84 1.27 11.03
C LEU A 11 2.04 0.91 10.14
N PRO A 12 1.88 0.89 8.81
CA PRO A 12 3.02 0.77 7.92
C PRO A 12 3.93 1.99 8.09
N PRO A 13 5.24 1.85 7.83
CA PRO A 13 6.14 2.98 7.82
C PRO A 13 5.59 4.14 6.98
N TYR A 14 5.85 5.34 7.48
CA TYR A 14 5.40 6.61 6.90
C TYR A 14 3.88 6.87 6.93
N ALA A 15 3.04 5.95 7.41
CA ALA A 15 1.59 6.16 7.42
C ALA A 15 1.11 7.30 8.35
N ARG A 16 1.93 7.71 9.33
CA ARG A 16 1.62 8.86 10.20
C ARG A 16 1.67 10.21 9.48
N GLN A 17 2.34 10.29 8.33
CA GLN A 17 2.46 11.53 7.55
C GLN A 17 1.27 11.76 6.61
N LEU A 18 0.34 10.79 6.53
CA LEU A 18 -0.83 10.93 5.67
C LEU A 18 -1.74 12.03 6.21
N ASP A 19 -1.81 13.13 5.49
CA ASP A 19 -2.68 14.24 5.83
C ASP A 19 -4.14 13.80 5.67
N ARG A 20 -4.92 13.94 6.76
CA ARG A 20 -6.34 13.64 6.81
C ARG A 20 -7.19 14.63 6.02
N ALA A 21 -6.73 15.87 5.84
CA ALA A 21 -7.42 16.87 5.02
C ALA A 21 -7.44 16.47 3.53
N LEU A 22 -6.49 15.63 3.10
CA LEU A 22 -6.37 15.12 1.73
C LEU A 22 -6.97 13.70 1.61
N PHE A 23 -8.06 13.41 2.30
CA PHE A 23 -8.69 12.08 2.36
C PHE A 23 -9.06 11.47 1.00
N ARG A 24 -9.22 12.28 -0.06
CA ARG A 24 -9.51 11.81 -1.42
C ARG A 24 -8.30 11.77 -2.35
N ALA A 25 -7.13 12.23 -1.88
CA ALA A 25 -5.91 12.20 -2.66
C ALA A 25 -5.36 10.78 -2.74
N GLU A 26 -4.70 10.47 -3.86
CA GLU A 26 -4.01 9.21 -4.05
C GLU A 26 -2.83 9.05 -3.08
N VAL A 27 -2.62 7.83 -2.62
CA VAL A 27 -1.47 7.44 -1.78
C VAL A 27 -0.57 6.51 -2.57
N MET A 28 0.72 6.82 -2.59
CA MET A 28 1.75 5.94 -3.11
C MET A 28 2.10 4.86 -2.08
N VAL A 29 1.90 3.60 -2.43
CA VAL A 29 2.28 2.43 -1.64
C VAL A 29 3.58 1.85 -2.21
N LEU A 30 4.67 2.00 -1.48
CA LEU A 30 6.00 1.61 -1.94
C LEU A 30 6.33 0.18 -1.50
N THR A 31 6.92 -0.59 -2.40
CA THR A 31 7.35 -1.98 -2.18
C THR A 31 8.63 -2.30 -2.95
N GLY A 32 9.17 -3.50 -2.77
CA GLY A 32 10.47 -3.91 -3.29
C GLY A 32 11.64 -3.47 -2.41
N SER A 33 12.84 -3.95 -2.72
CA SER A 33 14.04 -3.69 -1.90
C SER A 33 14.46 -2.21 -1.88
N GLY A 34 14.07 -1.43 -2.89
CA GLY A 34 14.34 0.01 -3.01
C GLY A 34 13.29 0.92 -2.35
N ALA A 35 12.21 0.36 -1.79
CA ALA A 35 11.06 1.14 -1.31
C ALA A 35 11.43 2.24 -0.31
N GLN A 36 12.40 1.98 0.58
CA GLN A 36 12.81 2.92 1.61
C GLN A 36 13.44 4.19 1.02
N ALA A 37 14.27 4.06 -0.01
CA ALA A 37 14.88 5.21 -0.68
C ALA A 37 13.82 6.11 -1.34
N ARG A 38 12.77 5.50 -1.90
CA ARG A 38 11.64 6.22 -2.51
C ARG A 38 10.71 6.86 -1.48
N ALA A 39 10.55 6.21 -0.33
CA ALA A 39 9.70 6.70 0.75
C ALA A 39 10.29 7.95 1.40
N THR A 40 11.62 8.02 1.54
CA THR A 40 12.32 9.18 2.11
C THR A 40 12.58 10.31 1.11
N SER A 41 12.63 10.00 -0.19
CA SER A 41 12.84 11.01 -1.22
C SER A 41 11.72 12.05 -1.21
N ARG A 42 12.04 13.34 -1.11
CA ARG A 42 11.03 14.41 -1.20
C ARG A 42 10.77 14.89 -2.63
N THR A 43 11.72 14.62 -3.54
CA THR A 43 11.68 15.12 -4.92
C THR A 43 11.08 14.14 -5.91
N TRP A 44 11.15 12.84 -5.63
CA TRP A 44 10.68 11.81 -6.57
C TRP A 44 9.15 11.75 -6.70
N PHE A 45 8.43 11.93 -5.60
CA PHE A 45 6.97 12.01 -5.58
C PHE A 45 6.56 13.00 -4.50
N PRO A 46 5.86 14.10 -4.84
CA PRO A 46 5.49 15.14 -3.89
C PRO A 46 4.22 14.80 -3.09
N GLY A 47 3.52 13.71 -3.42
CA GLY A 47 2.30 13.29 -2.73
C GLY A 47 2.54 12.42 -1.50
N GLN A 48 1.45 11.85 -1.00
CA GLN A 48 1.45 11.03 0.20
C GLN A 48 2.02 9.64 -0.04
N LYS A 49 2.83 9.14 0.90
CA LYS A 49 3.53 7.84 0.77
C LYS A 49 3.34 6.99 2.00
N VAL A 50 3.18 5.70 1.77
CA VAL A 50 3.35 4.62 2.74
C VAL A 50 4.24 3.54 2.14
N MET A 51 4.75 2.65 2.98
CA MET A 51 5.67 1.61 2.54
C MET A 51 5.32 0.26 3.13
N LEU A 52 5.44 -0.81 2.33
CA LEU A 52 5.64 -2.18 2.79
C LEU A 52 7.16 -2.45 2.79
N PRO A 53 7.80 -2.65 3.95
CA PRO A 53 9.20 -3.09 3.97
C PRO A 53 9.36 -4.43 3.23
N PHE A 54 10.46 -4.58 2.49
CA PHE A 54 10.72 -5.78 1.71
C PHE A 54 10.73 -7.04 2.59
N GLY A 55 9.94 -8.04 2.20
CA GLY A 55 9.77 -9.31 2.94
C GLY A 55 8.87 -9.23 4.18
N ALA A 56 8.34 -8.06 4.55
CA ALA A 56 7.48 -7.94 5.74
C ALA A 56 6.12 -8.60 5.54
N GLU A 57 5.55 -9.17 6.60
CA GLU A 57 4.19 -9.73 6.57
C GLU A 57 3.14 -8.61 6.38
N ILE A 58 2.33 -8.72 5.33
CA ILE A 58 1.37 -7.68 4.90
C ILE A 58 0.26 -7.52 5.94
N GLU A 59 -0.17 -8.63 6.53
CA GLU A 59 -1.29 -8.75 7.47
C GLU A 59 -1.00 -8.15 8.84
N ARG A 60 0.28 -7.91 9.16
CA ARG A 60 0.70 -7.21 10.38
C ARG A 60 0.35 -5.73 10.35
N PHE A 61 0.04 -5.17 9.17
CA PHE A 61 -0.19 -3.75 9.00
C PHE A 61 -1.67 -3.38 8.96
N HIS A 62 -2.01 -2.27 9.64
CA HIS A 62 -3.25 -1.55 9.47
C HIS A 62 -3.03 -0.47 8.41
N TRP A 63 -3.62 -0.64 7.22
CA TRP A 63 -3.44 0.26 6.08
C TRP A 63 -4.45 1.42 6.13
N PRO A 64 -4.02 2.68 6.41
CA PRO A 64 -4.93 3.83 6.50
C PRO A 64 -5.28 4.40 5.12
N VAL A 65 -5.80 3.55 4.23
CA VAL A 65 -6.07 3.87 2.82
C VAL A 65 -7.56 3.98 2.48
N SER A 66 -8.44 3.85 3.47
CA SER A 66 -9.89 3.99 3.29
C SER A 66 -10.22 5.31 2.59
N GLY A 67 -10.97 5.24 1.48
CA GLY A 67 -11.37 6.39 0.66
C GLY A 67 -10.29 6.95 -0.27
N ARG A 68 -9.08 6.38 -0.27
CA ARG A 68 -7.92 6.88 -1.03
C ARG A 68 -7.53 5.94 -2.15
N GLY A 69 -7.43 6.43 -3.38
CA GLY A 69 -6.83 5.67 -4.48
C GLY A 69 -5.39 5.29 -4.13
N CYS A 70 -4.99 4.05 -4.42
CA CYS A 70 -3.65 3.57 -4.13
C CYS A 70 -2.86 3.36 -5.42
N LEU A 71 -1.68 3.97 -5.50
CA LEU A 71 -0.69 3.71 -6.54
C LEU A 71 0.40 2.85 -5.92
N MET A 72 0.50 1.58 -6.30
CA MET A 72 1.58 0.71 -5.84
C MET A 72 2.80 0.88 -6.74
N TRP A 73 3.96 1.15 -6.17
CA TRP A 73 5.22 1.24 -6.90
C TRP A 73 6.26 0.31 -6.32
N SER A 74 6.76 -0.62 -7.14
CA SER A 74 7.84 -1.52 -6.78
C SER A 74 9.19 -0.98 -7.29
N ASP A 75 10.13 -0.75 -6.37
CA ASP A 75 11.47 -0.25 -6.69
C ASP A 75 12.55 -1.25 -6.27
N GLY A 76 13.63 -1.35 -7.05
CA GLY A 76 14.68 -2.34 -6.84
C GLY A 76 14.20 -3.77 -7.15
N LEU A 77 14.58 -4.73 -6.32
CA LEU A 77 14.13 -6.12 -6.47
C LEU A 77 12.64 -6.20 -6.08
N PRO A 78 11.74 -6.61 -6.98
CA PRO A 78 10.32 -6.64 -6.68
C PRO A 78 9.97 -7.77 -5.72
N GLU A 79 8.92 -7.55 -4.93
CA GLU A 79 8.26 -8.65 -4.21
C GLU A 79 7.73 -9.69 -5.22
N PRO A 80 7.62 -10.98 -4.82
CA PRO A 80 6.97 -11.99 -5.63
C PRO A 80 5.58 -11.54 -6.08
N ARG A 81 5.20 -11.92 -7.30
CA ARG A 81 3.91 -11.53 -7.90
C ARG A 81 2.75 -11.76 -6.93
N ASP A 82 2.63 -12.95 -6.36
CA ASP A 82 1.51 -13.28 -5.48
C ASP A 82 1.45 -12.40 -4.23
N ARG A 83 2.60 -11.95 -3.71
CA ARG A 83 2.66 -10.96 -2.62
C ARG A 83 2.17 -9.58 -3.04
N LEU A 84 2.47 -9.14 -4.26
CA LEU A 84 1.94 -7.89 -4.81
C LEU A 84 0.42 -7.94 -4.97
N PHE A 85 -0.11 -9.06 -5.46
CA PHE A 85 -1.57 -9.28 -5.57
C PHE A 85 -2.23 -9.36 -4.20
N LEU A 86 -1.59 -10.02 -3.23
CA LEU A 86 -2.05 -10.07 -1.85
C LEU A 86 -2.10 -8.66 -1.23
N LEU A 87 -1.04 -7.85 -1.40
CA LEU A 87 -1.02 -6.47 -0.94
C LEU A 87 -2.14 -5.64 -1.59
N ALA A 88 -2.30 -5.74 -2.92
CA ALA A 88 -3.37 -5.03 -3.63
C ALA A 88 -4.76 -5.39 -3.08
N ARG A 89 -5.01 -6.69 -2.84
CA ARG A 89 -6.23 -7.17 -2.21
C ARG A 89 -6.41 -6.60 -0.79
N THR A 90 -5.36 -6.64 0.04
CA THR A 90 -5.41 -6.10 1.41
C THR A 90 -5.72 -4.60 1.44
N LEU A 91 -5.21 -3.82 0.48
CA LEU A 91 -5.50 -2.39 0.36
C LEU A 91 -6.98 -2.14 0.00
N ILE A 92 -7.53 -2.92 -0.94
CA ILE A 92 -8.97 -2.88 -1.27
C ILE A 92 -9.82 -3.25 -0.06
N GLU A 93 -9.48 -4.34 0.64
CA GLU A 93 -10.17 -4.77 1.87
C GLU A 93 -10.06 -3.74 3.00
N SER A 94 -9.02 -2.89 2.97
CA SER A 94 -8.84 -1.76 3.89
C SER A 94 -9.58 -0.48 3.47
N GLY A 95 -10.38 -0.55 2.39
CA GLY A 95 -11.26 0.53 1.95
C GLY A 95 -10.73 1.41 0.81
N ALA A 96 -9.64 1.03 0.15
CA ALA A 96 -9.19 1.74 -1.06
C ALA A 96 -10.21 1.53 -2.20
N PRO A 97 -10.70 2.59 -2.88
CA PRO A 97 -11.62 2.46 -4.02
C PRO A 97 -10.94 1.90 -5.28
N SER A 98 -9.63 2.01 -5.39
CA SER A 98 -8.83 1.50 -6.51
C SER A 98 -7.39 1.25 -6.07
N VAL A 99 -6.76 0.27 -6.72
CA VAL A 99 -5.32 0.02 -6.61
C VAL A 99 -4.76 -0.11 -8.02
N LEU A 100 -3.85 0.78 -8.41
CA LEU A 100 -3.07 0.67 -9.64
C LEU A 100 -1.69 0.13 -9.31
N LEU A 101 -1.27 -0.95 -9.96
CA LEU A 101 0.06 -1.53 -9.75
C LEU A 101 1.02 -1.09 -10.85
N CYS A 102 2.05 -0.35 -10.45
CA CYS A 102 3.18 0.04 -11.27
C CYS A 102 4.40 -0.80 -10.85
N VAL A 103 4.76 -1.77 -11.69
CA VAL A 103 6.05 -2.47 -11.60
C VAL A 103 6.89 -1.93 -12.73
N GLY A 104 8.10 -1.43 -12.43
CA GLY A 104 9.02 -0.95 -13.45
C GLY A 104 9.15 -1.96 -14.60
N GLU A 105 9.03 -1.47 -15.84
CA GLU A 105 9.17 -2.23 -17.10
C GLU A 105 8.07 -3.26 -17.43
N ARG A 106 6.96 -3.31 -16.70
CA ARG A 106 5.85 -4.26 -16.98
C ARG A 106 4.51 -3.56 -17.21
N PRO A 107 3.60 -4.15 -18.01
CA PRO A 107 2.26 -3.61 -18.19
C PRO A 107 1.52 -3.48 -16.86
N MET A 108 0.82 -2.35 -16.66
CA MET A 108 0.17 -1.96 -15.41
C MET A 108 -1.20 -2.63 -15.23
N PRO A 109 -1.40 -3.54 -14.25
CA PRO A 109 -2.73 -4.01 -13.92
C PRO A 109 -3.46 -3.02 -12.99
N LEU A 110 -4.72 -2.73 -13.31
CA LEU A 110 -5.63 -1.93 -12.49
C LEU A 110 -6.62 -2.84 -11.77
N PHE A 111 -6.72 -2.71 -10.45
CA PHE A 111 -7.66 -3.45 -9.61
C PHE A 111 -8.77 -2.54 -9.10
N ARG A 112 -10.00 -3.02 -9.17
CA ARG A 112 -11.19 -2.35 -8.62
C ARG A 112 -12.02 -3.35 -7.81
N PRO A 113 -12.73 -2.90 -6.75
CA PRO A 113 -13.71 -3.74 -6.08
C PRO A 113 -14.77 -4.23 -7.07
N ARG A 114 -15.23 -5.47 -6.90
CA ARG A 114 -16.42 -5.95 -7.63
C ARG A 114 -17.64 -5.17 -7.13
N VAL A 115 -18.29 -4.43 -8.01
CA VAL A 115 -19.62 -3.86 -7.74
C VAL A 115 -20.64 -4.99 -7.93
N ARG A 116 -21.32 -5.43 -6.87
CA ARG A 116 -22.54 -6.24 -7.04
C ARG A 116 -23.63 -5.27 -7.48
N ALA A 117 -24.20 -5.49 -8.67
CA ALA A 117 -25.44 -4.82 -9.05
C ALA A 117 -26.51 -5.18 -8.01
N ALA A 118 -27.19 -4.16 -7.50
CA ALA A 118 -28.33 -4.30 -6.60
C ALA A 118 -29.55 -4.84 -7.35
#